data_AF-A0A9E1X7Z2-F1
#
_entry.id   AF-A0A9E1X7Z2-F1
#
_cell.length_a   1.000
_cell.length_b   1.000
_cell.length_c   1.000
_cell.angle_alpha   90.00
_cell.angle_beta   90.00
_cell.angle_gamma   90.00
#
_symmetry.space_group_name_H-M   'P 1'
#
loop_
_entity.id
_entity.type
_entity.pdbx_description
1 polymer ?
#
loop_
_entity_poly.entity_id
_entity_poly.type
_entity_poly.pdbx_seq_one_letter_code
_entity_poly.pdbx_strand_id
1 'polypeptide(L)'
;MNFKQYYQSLYIILALNFLGCLGPETSWEDLESNYDHVLNVFGLMNLDSGQTSFIGLYRTTDLDELSQNFVGVDTVGYYEFDDEEEKEGEDGYWVIDSIYEPAALIRDAMVLVSDDQGNSYEFSFVEKITFIDTIYLDTTFTFYGYSFDWDTTIYDTNNIRINFYLDTTGTFNPQPETNYQLSITAPGFDPVSGFLTTPMIPTIDSLVQRGQAADTINASEPFDIFWGSQGNGKGMITGEVLFNNQETDTTWQEWCGGFFEQAV
;
A
#
# COMPACT_ATOMS: atom_id res chain seq x y z
N MET A 1 35.03 6.13 69.00
CA MET A 1 34.73 5.88 67.57
C MET A 1 35.67 4.80 67.05
N ASN A 2 35.13 3.70 66.53
CA ASN A 2 35.90 2.51 66.17
C ASN A 2 36.46 2.64 64.74
N PHE A 3 37.56 3.39 64.59
CA PHE A 3 38.16 3.73 63.29
C PHE A 3 38.45 2.52 62.40
N LYS A 4 38.71 1.34 62.99
CA LYS A 4 39.02 0.11 62.25
C LYS A 4 37.84 -0.43 61.43
N GLN A 5 36.61 -0.28 61.93
CA GLN A 5 35.40 -0.68 61.20
C GLN A 5 35.10 0.26 60.03
N TYR A 6 35.32 1.57 60.21
CA TYR A 6 35.15 2.55 59.14
C TYR A 6 36.15 2.36 57.98
N TYR A 7 37.41 2.04 58.28
CA TYR A 7 38.38 1.70 57.24
C TYR A 7 38.00 0.43 56.47
N GLN A 8 37.53 -0.62 57.15
CA GLN A 8 37.06 -1.83 56.48
C GLN A 8 35.83 -1.57 55.60
N SER A 9 34.85 -0.80 56.08
CA SER A 9 33.71 -0.40 55.27
C SER A 9 34.11 0.45 54.06
N LEU A 10 35.07 1.35 54.21
CA LEU A 10 35.58 2.18 53.11
C LEU A 10 36.27 1.33 52.04
N TYR A 11 37.10 0.35 52.43
CA TYR A 11 37.75 -0.57 51.49
C TYR A 11 36.74 -1.46 50.76
N ILE A 12 35.70 -1.93 51.44
CA ILE A 12 34.63 -2.73 50.82
C ILE A 12 33.85 -1.89 49.82
N ILE A 13 33.50 -0.65 50.16
CA ILE A 13 32.80 0.28 49.26
C ILE A 13 33.68 0.60 48.04
N LEU A 14 34.97 0.86 48.25
CA LEU A 14 35.90 1.13 47.15
C LEU A 14 36.04 -0.09 46.22
N ALA A 15 36.15 -1.30 46.78
CA ALA A 15 36.21 -2.54 46.00
C ALA A 15 34.90 -2.82 45.21
N LEU A 16 33.74 -2.53 45.79
CA LEU A 16 32.44 -2.65 45.11
C LEU A 16 32.28 -1.65 43.96
N ASN A 17 32.83 -0.43 44.09
CA ASN A 17 32.83 0.56 42.99
C ASN A 17 33.77 0.16 41.84
N PHE A 18 34.91 -0.48 42.13
CA PHE A 18 35.79 -1.03 41.09
C PHE A 18 35.16 -2.20 40.31
N LEU A 19 34.35 -3.03 40.97
CA LEU A 19 33.64 -4.14 40.31
C LEU A 19 32.47 -3.65 39.44
N GLY A 20 31.86 -2.51 39.76
CA GLY A 20 30.80 -1.90 38.94
C GLY A 20 31.29 -1.32 37.61
N CYS A 21 32.57 -0.93 37.52
CA CYS A 21 33.18 -0.42 36.28
C CYS A 21 33.88 -1.49 35.43
N LEU A 22 33.90 -2.76 35.86
CA LEU A 22 34.47 -3.90 35.13
C LEU A 22 33.37 -4.79 34.51
N GLY A 23 32.12 -4.33 34.49
CA GLY A 23 31.07 -4.98 33.72
C GLY A 23 31.44 -5.01 32.23
N PRO A 24 31.00 -6.02 31.46
CA PRO A 24 31.20 -6.02 30.02
C PRO A 24 30.68 -4.69 29.45
N GLU A 25 31.45 -4.06 28.56
CA GLU A 25 30.99 -2.85 27.88
C GLU A 25 29.67 -3.16 27.17
N THR A 26 28.56 -2.64 27.69
CA THR A 26 27.26 -2.71 27.04
C THR A 26 27.27 -1.68 25.91
N SER A 27 28.01 -1.98 24.85
CA SER A 27 27.89 -1.31 23.57
C SER A 27 26.82 -2.04 22.75
N TRP A 28 26.14 -1.29 21.89
CA TRP A 28 25.41 -1.92 20.80
C TRP A 28 26.43 -2.67 19.95
N GLU A 29 26.19 -3.95 19.70
CA GLU A 29 26.94 -4.70 18.71
C GLU A 29 26.26 -4.51 17.35
N ASP A 30 27.05 -4.22 16.33
CA ASP A 30 26.54 -4.19 14.97
C ASP A 30 26.16 -5.63 14.57
N LEU A 31 24.90 -5.81 14.18
CA LEU A 31 24.39 -7.09 13.70
C LEU A 31 24.65 -7.19 12.20
N GLU A 32 25.68 -7.93 11.84
CA GLU A 32 25.99 -8.23 10.44
C GLU A 32 25.15 -9.42 9.93
N SER A 33 24.64 -9.31 8.69
CA SER A 33 24.09 -10.45 7.93
C SER A 33 25.07 -10.87 6.86
N ASN A 34 25.23 -12.19 6.65
CA ASN A 34 26.11 -12.73 5.61
C ASN A 34 25.41 -13.73 4.68
N TYR A 35 24.10 -13.59 4.50
CA TYR A 35 23.36 -14.48 3.60
C TYR A 35 23.35 -13.94 2.17
N ASP A 36 23.35 -14.84 1.20
CA ASP A 36 23.14 -14.46 -0.19
C ASP A 36 21.72 -13.91 -0.37
N HIS A 37 21.58 -12.79 -1.07
CA HIS A 37 20.27 -12.21 -1.35
C HIS A 37 19.43 -13.15 -2.24
N VAL A 38 18.16 -13.32 -1.89
CA VAL A 38 17.21 -14.15 -2.63
C VAL A 38 16.04 -13.33 -3.12
N LEU A 39 15.43 -13.76 -4.24
CA LEU A 39 14.26 -13.10 -4.80
C LEU A 39 13.00 -13.42 -3.98
N ASN A 40 12.24 -12.36 -3.69
CA ASN A 40 10.90 -12.40 -3.13
C ASN A 40 9.91 -11.97 -4.22
N VAL A 41 8.99 -12.87 -4.59
CA VAL A 41 8.05 -12.65 -5.69
C VAL A 41 6.63 -12.63 -5.16
N PHE A 42 5.87 -11.60 -5.55
CA PHE A 42 4.44 -11.52 -5.32
C PHE A 42 3.75 -11.27 -6.66
N GLY A 43 2.76 -12.07 -7.02
CA GLY A 43 2.00 -11.89 -8.27
C GLY A 43 0.52 -11.77 -7.99
N LEU A 44 -0.14 -10.85 -8.69
CA LEU A 44 -1.59 -10.72 -8.72
C LEU A 44 -2.07 -10.80 -10.17
N MET A 45 -2.90 -11.79 -10.45
CA MET A 45 -3.62 -11.89 -11.72
C MET A 45 -5.06 -11.44 -11.52
N ASN A 46 -5.47 -10.44 -12.29
CA ASN A 46 -6.80 -9.87 -12.22
C ASN A 46 -7.63 -10.32 -13.44
N LEU A 47 -8.76 -10.98 -13.16
CA LEU A 47 -9.70 -11.42 -14.19
C LEU A 47 -10.61 -10.30 -14.69
N ASP A 48 -10.64 -9.16 -14.00
CA ASP A 48 -11.33 -7.96 -14.49
C ASP A 48 -10.43 -7.23 -15.49
N SER A 49 -10.86 -7.17 -16.75
CA SER A 49 -10.18 -6.46 -17.83
C SER A 49 -9.99 -4.96 -17.59
N GLY A 50 -10.75 -4.35 -16.67
CA GLY A 50 -10.58 -2.95 -16.26
C GLY A 50 -9.40 -2.72 -15.33
N GLN A 51 -8.78 -3.79 -14.82
CA GLN A 51 -7.72 -3.74 -13.82
C GLN A 51 -6.49 -4.52 -14.30
N THR A 52 -5.30 -4.02 -13.99
CA THR A 52 -4.06 -4.61 -14.51
C THR A 52 -3.53 -5.71 -13.59
N SER A 53 -3.09 -6.82 -14.18
CA SER A 53 -2.32 -7.86 -13.48
C SER A 53 -0.86 -7.41 -13.31
N PHE A 54 -0.23 -7.75 -12.20
CA PHE A 54 1.14 -7.32 -11.93
C PHE A 54 1.97 -8.38 -11.21
N ILE A 55 3.29 -8.28 -11.36
CA ILE A 55 4.27 -9.10 -10.67
C ILE A 55 5.24 -8.19 -9.94
N GLY A 56 5.17 -8.20 -8.62
CA GLY A 56 6.14 -7.58 -7.74
C GLY A 56 7.35 -8.46 -7.53
N LEU A 57 8.53 -7.89 -7.78
CA LEU A 57 9.80 -8.55 -7.60
C LEU A 57 10.61 -7.80 -6.54
N TYR A 58 11.13 -8.47 -5.55
CA TYR A 58 11.98 -7.86 -4.52
C TYR A 58 13.14 -8.80 -4.24
N ARG A 59 14.13 -8.32 -3.49
CA ARG A 59 15.14 -9.20 -2.91
C ARG A 59 15.23 -8.99 -1.40
N THR A 60 15.76 -9.97 -0.70
CA THR A 60 16.22 -9.75 0.67
C THR A 60 17.35 -8.72 0.66
N THR A 61 17.47 -7.98 1.76
CA THR A 61 18.47 -6.92 1.99
C THR A 61 19.15 -7.18 3.31
N ASP A 62 20.42 -6.83 3.42
CA ASP A 62 21.12 -6.91 4.71
C ASP A 62 20.60 -5.85 5.69
N LEU A 63 20.93 -6.03 6.98
CA LEU A 63 20.47 -5.11 8.03
C LEU A 63 21.12 -3.73 7.94
N ASP A 64 22.33 -3.67 7.42
CA ASP A 64 23.14 -2.46 7.23
C ASP A 64 23.11 -1.94 5.79
N GLU A 65 22.35 -2.61 4.91
CA GLU A 65 22.19 -2.18 3.54
C GLU A 65 21.32 -0.92 3.44
N LEU A 66 21.66 -0.04 2.49
CA LEU A 66 20.85 1.13 2.18
C LEU A 66 19.45 0.70 1.77
N SER A 67 18.42 1.20 2.47
CA SER A 67 17.03 0.86 2.15
C SER A 67 16.52 1.62 0.93
N GLN A 68 16.94 2.88 0.78
CA GLN A 68 16.42 3.81 -0.22
C GLN A 68 17.51 4.68 -0.83
N ASN A 69 17.43 4.89 -2.13
CA ASN A 69 18.22 5.86 -2.87
C ASN A 69 17.44 7.16 -3.02
N PHE A 70 18.10 8.29 -2.76
CA PHE A 70 17.57 9.60 -3.12
C PHE A 70 17.59 9.74 -4.65
N VAL A 71 16.43 10.06 -5.22
CA VAL A 71 16.23 10.14 -6.67
C VAL A 71 16.14 11.58 -7.14
N GLY A 72 15.51 12.43 -6.34
CA GLY A 72 15.24 13.81 -6.71
C GLY A 72 14.28 14.47 -5.75
N VAL A 73 13.71 15.58 -6.20
CA VAL A 73 12.78 16.37 -5.41
C VAL A 73 11.56 16.74 -6.23
N ASP A 74 10.39 16.82 -5.59
CA ASP A 74 9.16 17.36 -6.15
C ASP A 74 8.73 18.63 -5.42
N THR A 75 8.05 19.54 -6.10
CA THR A 75 7.55 20.77 -5.49
C THR A 75 6.11 20.57 -5.08
N VAL A 76 5.83 20.55 -3.77
CA VAL A 76 4.50 20.30 -3.20
C VAL A 76 3.66 21.58 -3.14
N GLY A 77 4.30 22.73 -2.92
CA GLY A 77 3.60 24.00 -2.83
C GLY A 77 4.52 25.17 -2.51
N TYR A 78 3.93 26.36 -2.39
CA TYR A 78 4.63 27.59 -1.98
C TYR A 78 3.95 28.13 -0.73
N TYR A 79 4.74 28.42 0.31
CA TYR A 79 4.26 29.04 1.53
C TYR A 79 4.67 30.51 1.52
N GLU A 80 3.68 31.40 1.41
CA GLU A 80 3.87 32.84 1.54
C GLU A 80 4.04 33.18 3.02
N PHE A 81 4.99 34.07 3.36
CA PHE A 81 5.12 34.54 4.74
C PHE A 81 3.96 35.49 5.07
N ASP A 82 3.35 35.32 6.24
CA ASP A 82 2.41 36.32 6.75
C ASP A 82 3.20 37.60 7.12
N ASP A 83 2.76 38.74 6.61
CA ASP A 83 3.39 40.08 6.59
C ASP A 83 3.77 40.73 7.96
N GLU A 84 4.06 39.96 9.03
CA GLU A 84 4.43 40.52 10.34
C GLU A 84 5.90 40.30 10.75
N GLU A 85 6.64 39.41 10.08
CA GLU A 85 8.09 39.25 10.27
C GLU A 85 8.84 39.30 8.93
N GLU A 86 8.73 40.44 8.24
CA GLU A 86 9.55 40.78 7.09
C GLU A 86 11.05 40.64 7.43
N LYS A 87 11.66 39.54 6.99
CA LYS A 87 13.10 39.51 6.71
C LYS A 87 13.26 39.98 5.28
N GLU A 88 13.94 41.12 5.12
CA GLU A 88 14.16 41.78 3.83
C GLU A 88 14.54 40.78 2.72
N GLY A 89 13.62 40.57 1.76
CA GLY A 89 13.94 40.09 0.42
C GLY A 89 13.32 38.77 -0.07
N GLU A 90 12.56 38.03 0.74
CA GLU A 90 11.88 36.80 0.30
C GLU A 90 10.40 36.79 0.69
N ASP A 91 9.50 36.67 -0.30
CA ASP A 91 8.03 36.72 -0.15
C ASP A 91 7.43 35.37 0.36
N GLY A 92 8.26 34.36 0.58
CA GLY A 92 7.84 32.99 0.92
C GLY A 92 8.87 31.94 0.52
N TYR A 93 8.58 30.65 0.77
CA TYR A 93 9.44 29.52 0.42
C TYR A 93 8.69 28.38 -0.27
N TRP A 94 9.37 27.66 -1.17
CA TRP A 94 8.83 26.44 -1.78
C TRP A 94 8.92 25.27 -0.81
N VAL A 95 7.82 24.56 -0.63
CA VAL A 95 7.76 23.26 0.03
C VAL A 95 8.15 22.21 -0.99
N ILE A 96 9.26 21.53 -0.70
CA ILE A 96 9.85 20.53 -1.57
C ILE A 96 9.78 19.18 -0.85
N ASP A 97 9.28 18.16 -1.54
CA ASP A 97 9.33 16.78 -1.07
C ASP A 97 10.51 16.03 -1.72
N SER A 98 11.16 15.18 -0.94
CA SER A 98 12.27 14.37 -1.42
C SER A 98 11.77 13.02 -1.91
N ILE A 99 12.01 12.72 -3.17
CA ILE A 99 11.61 11.44 -3.78
C ILE A 99 12.72 10.42 -3.53
N TYR A 100 12.32 9.30 -2.93
CA TYR A 100 13.17 8.14 -2.69
C TYR A 100 12.67 6.93 -3.46
N GLU A 101 13.58 6.04 -3.83
CA GLU A 101 13.25 4.71 -4.38
C GLU A 101 13.94 3.61 -3.58
N PRO A 102 13.39 2.38 -3.53
CA PRO A 102 14.08 1.28 -2.89
C PRO A 102 15.47 1.07 -3.52
N ALA A 103 16.52 0.93 -2.71
CA ALA A 103 17.87 0.73 -3.26
C ALA A 103 18.03 -0.67 -3.89
N ALA A 104 17.20 -1.62 -3.45
CA ALA A 104 17.19 -3.01 -3.86
C ALA A 104 16.26 -3.30 -5.07
N LEU A 105 16.00 -2.31 -5.93
CA LEU A 105 15.20 -2.49 -7.15
C LEU A 105 15.90 -3.42 -8.15
N ILE A 106 15.11 -4.29 -8.78
CA ILE A 106 15.54 -5.22 -9.82
C ILE A 106 14.83 -4.80 -11.10
N ARG A 107 15.54 -4.15 -12.03
CA ARG A 107 14.95 -3.54 -13.24
C ARG A 107 15.14 -4.38 -14.51
N ASP A 108 16.07 -5.32 -14.45
CA ASP A 108 16.58 -6.09 -15.57
C ASP A 108 16.22 -7.59 -15.46
N ALA A 109 15.10 -7.90 -14.81
CA ALA A 109 14.56 -9.25 -14.81
C ALA A 109 13.75 -9.54 -16.08
N MET A 110 13.88 -10.75 -16.58
CA MET A 110 12.98 -11.33 -17.58
C MET A 110 11.82 -11.99 -16.83
N VAL A 111 10.61 -11.46 -17.02
CA VAL A 111 9.39 -11.95 -16.37
C VAL A 111 8.41 -12.43 -17.43
N LEU A 112 8.14 -13.73 -17.43
CA LEU A 112 7.28 -14.39 -18.41
C LEU A 112 6.13 -15.09 -17.70
N VAL A 113 4.90 -14.81 -18.16
CA VAL A 113 3.71 -15.58 -17.79
C VAL A 113 3.28 -16.37 -19.01
N SER A 114 3.06 -17.67 -18.85
CA SER A 114 2.60 -18.53 -19.95
C SER A 114 1.30 -19.23 -19.58
N ASP A 115 0.41 -19.40 -20.56
CA ASP A 115 -0.86 -20.11 -20.38
C ASP A 115 -0.79 -21.57 -20.86
N ASP A 116 -1.85 -22.32 -20.58
CA ASP A 116 -2.01 -23.73 -20.98
C ASP A 116 -2.01 -23.95 -22.51
N GLN A 117 -2.21 -22.89 -23.30
CA GLN A 117 -2.26 -22.93 -24.75
C GLN A 117 -0.87 -22.70 -25.37
N GLY A 118 0.13 -22.41 -24.53
CA GLY A 118 1.51 -22.16 -24.92
C GLY A 118 1.77 -20.72 -25.35
N ASN A 119 0.83 -19.79 -25.12
CA ASN A 119 1.10 -18.37 -25.29
C ASN A 119 1.98 -17.89 -24.13
N SER A 120 2.90 -16.98 -24.42
CA SER A 120 3.79 -16.38 -23.42
C SER A 120 3.72 -14.87 -23.51
N TYR A 121 3.56 -14.24 -22.35
CA TYR A 121 3.35 -12.82 -22.18
C TYR A 121 4.52 -12.27 -21.35
N GLU A 122 5.22 -11.30 -21.91
CA GLU A 122 6.35 -10.65 -21.26
C GLU A 122 5.87 -9.46 -20.44
N PHE A 123 6.22 -9.48 -19.16
CA PHE A 123 5.95 -8.37 -18.26
C PHE A 123 7.21 -7.51 -18.18
N SER A 124 7.06 -6.21 -18.36
CA SER A 124 8.17 -5.24 -18.36
C SER A 124 8.16 -4.43 -17.08
N PHE A 125 9.35 -4.06 -16.60
CA PHE A 125 9.51 -3.15 -15.47
C PHE A 125 8.90 -1.78 -15.79
N VAL A 126 8.14 -1.22 -14.86
CA VAL A 126 7.55 0.11 -14.99
C VAL A 126 8.17 1.06 -13.97
N GLU A 127 8.91 2.05 -14.46
CA GLU A 127 9.71 2.95 -13.61
C GLU A 127 8.88 3.94 -12.79
N LYS A 128 7.65 4.23 -13.21
CA LYS A 128 6.81 5.27 -12.60
C LYS A 128 5.37 4.80 -12.56
N ILE A 129 4.87 4.55 -11.35
CA ILE A 129 3.43 4.42 -11.11
C ILE A 129 3.01 5.70 -10.40
N THR A 130 2.12 6.43 -11.05
CA THR A 130 1.57 7.66 -10.51
C THR A 130 0.32 7.29 -9.72
N PHE A 131 0.41 7.37 -8.40
CA PHE A 131 -0.77 7.33 -7.54
C PHE A 131 -1.29 8.75 -7.40
N ILE A 132 -2.56 8.93 -7.67
CA ILE A 132 -3.25 10.19 -7.37
C ILE A 132 -3.76 10.03 -5.94
N ASP A 133 -3.06 10.60 -4.97
CA ASP A 133 -3.59 10.73 -3.61
C ASP A 133 -4.37 12.05 -3.54
N THR A 134 -5.54 11.99 -2.90
CA THR A 134 -6.43 13.14 -2.79
C THR A 134 -6.33 13.66 -1.37
N ILE A 135 -5.58 14.73 -1.15
CA ILE A 135 -5.52 15.38 0.15
C ILE A 135 -6.66 16.41 0.19
N TYR A 136 -7.58 16.20 1.13
CA TYR A 136 -8.64 17.15 1.44
C TYR A 136 -8.10 18.21 2.40
N LEU A 137 -7.96 19.45 1.93
CA LEU A 137 -7.76 20.60 2.81
C LEU A 137 -9.11 21.28 3.01
N ASP A 138 -9.57 21.26 4.26
CA ASP A 138 -10.71 22.06 4.69
C ASP A 138 -10.29 23.55 4.69
N THR A 139 -10.53 24.23 3.58
CA THR A 139 -10.32 25.68 3.46
C THR A 139 -11.57 26.48 3.81
N THR A 140 -12.42 25.95 4.70
CA THR A 140 -13.59 26.69 5.21
C THR A 140 -13.13 27.98 5.87
N PHE A 141 -13.57 29.09 5.30
CA PHE A 141 -13.32 30.41 5.86
C PHE A 141 -14.64 31.16 6.07
N THR A 142 -14.73 31.82 7.22
CA THR A 142 -15.93 32.54 7.65
C THR A 142 -15.75 34.03 7.45
N PHE A 143 -16.57 34.63 6.57
CA PHE A 143 -16.60 36.08 6.36
C PHE A 143 -17.94 36.64 6.83
N TYR A 144 -17.90 37.58 7.78
CA TYR A 144 -19.10 38.22 8.35
C TYR A 144 -20.22 37.23 8.79
N GLY A 145 -19.83 36.09 9.36
CA GLY A 145 -20.76 35.08 9.86
C GLY A 145 -21.39 34.19 8.79
N TYR A 146 -20.98 34.32 7.53
CA TYR A 146 -21.23 33.34 6.48
C TYR A 146 -19.99 32.47 6.28
N SER A 147 -20.16 31.15 6.39
CA SER A 147 -19.13 30.18 6.05
C SER A 147 -19.14 29.94 4.54
N PHE A 148 -17.98 30.06 3.92
CA PHE A 148 -17.75 29.68 2.54
C PHE A 148 -16.97 28.37 2.55
N ASP A 149 -17.65 27.28 2.18
CA ASP A 149 -17.04 25.95 2.08
C ASP A 149 -16.43 25.82 0.68
N TRP A 150 -15.12 26.07 0.59
CA TRP A 150 -14.34 25.66 -0.57
C TRP A 150 -13.57 24.41 -0.16
N ASP A 151 -14.08 23.24 -0.55
CA ASP A 151 -13.32 22.00 -0.47
C ASP A 151 -12.28 22.03 -1.60
N THR A 152 -11.10 22.59 -1.31
CA THR A 152 -10.01 22.56 -2.29
C THR A 152 -9.43 21.15 -2.28
N THR A 153 -9.80 20.38 -3.31
CA THR A 153 -9.20 19.08 -3.57
C THR A 153 -7.83 19.31 -4.20
N ILE A 154 -6.75 19.07 -3.47
CA ILE A 154 -5.41 19.03 -4.04
C ILE A 154 -5.09 17.57 -4.37
N TYR A 155 -4.84 17.32 -5.65
CA TYR A 155 -4.29 16.04 -6.10
C TYR A 155 -2.79 16.06 -5.83
N ASP A 156 -2.36 15.41 -4.76
CA ASP A 156 -0.95 15.12 -4.57
C ASP A 156 -0.61 13.88 -5.39
N THR A 157 0.20 14.07 -6.43
CA THR A 157 0.57 12.97 -7.31
C THR A 157 1.88 12.35 -6.83
N ASN A 158 1.79 11.59 -5.74
CA ASN A 158 2.93 10.86 -5.22
C ASN A 158 3.39 9.81 -6.23
N ASN A 159 4.58 10.04 -6.77
CA ASN A 159 5.22 9.13 -7.71
C ASN A 159 6.01 8.09 -6.93
N ILE A 160 5.36 6.99 -6.56
CA ILE A 160 6.01 5.90 -5.85
C ILE A 160 6.71 4.99 -6.87
N ARG A 161 8.00 4.77 -6.68
CA ARG A 161 8.79 3.81 -7.46
C ARG A 161 8.74 2.45 -6.78
N ILE A 162 7.89 1.57 -7.31
CA ILE A 162 7.66 0.22 -6.79
C ILE A 162 8.19 -0.80 -7.80
N ASN A 163 8.68 -1.94 -7.34
CA ASN A 163 9.28 -2.94 -8.20
C ASN A 163 8.24 -3.84 -8.90
N PHE A 164 7.43 -3.25 -9.77
CA PHE A 164 6.37 -3.94 -10.50
C PHE A 164 6.70 -4.13 -11.97
N TYR A 165 6.39 -5.35 -12.41
CA TYR A 165 6.39 -5.76 -13.80
C TYR A 165 4.93 -5.88 -14.24
N LEU A 166 4.62 -5.28 -15.39
CA LEU A 166 3.28 -5.19 -15.98
C LEU A 166 3.34 -5.62 -17.45
N ASP A 167 2.24 -6.15 -17.98
CA ASP A 167 2.12 -6.29 -19.43
C ASP A 167 1.86 -4.91 -20.06
N THR A 168 2.89 -4.33 -20.67
CA THR A 168 2.81 -3.03 -21.35
C THR A 168 2.19 -3.12 -22.74
N THR A 169 1.99 -4.33 -23.27
CA THR A 169 1.38 -4.55 -24.58
C THR A 169 -0.15 -4.58 -24.53
N GLY A 170 -0.73 -4.83 -23.34
CA GLY A 170 -2.17 -4.97 -23.14
C GLY A 170 -2.75 -6.22 -23.79
N THR A 171 -1.92 -7.24 -24.06
CA THR A 171 -2.33 -8.50 -24.69
C THR A 171 -2.66 -9.58 -23.67
N PHE A 172 -2.15 -9.46 -22.45
CA PHE A 172 -2.42 -10.36 -21.35
C PHE A 172 -3.80 -10.07 -20.75
N ASN A 173 -4.77 -10.91 -21.11
CA ASN A 173 -6.10 -10.90 -20.54
C ASN A 173 -6.38 -12.28 -19.91
N PRO A 174 -6.11 -12.47 -18.60
CA PRO A 174 -6.20 -13.79 -17.98
C PRO A 174 -7.64 -14.31 -18.02
N GLN A 175 -7.78 -15.59 -18.32
CA GLN A 175 -9.08 -16.27 -18.42
C GLN A 175 -9.37 -17.01 -17.11
N PRO A 176 -10.65 -17.16 -16.71
CA PRO A 176 -11.02 -17.98 -15.56
C PRO A 176 -10.66 -19.45 -15.78
N GLU A 177 -10.51 -20.19 -14.68
CA GLU A 177 -10.27 -21.64 -14.68
C GLU A 177 -9.10 -22.09 -15.58
N THR A 178 -8.11 -21.23 -15.74
CA THR A 178 -6.95 -21.45 -16.62
C THR A 178 -5.68 -21.53 -15.79
N ASN A 179 -4.78 -22.46 -16.11
CA ASN A 179 -3.49 -22.51 -15.44
C ASN A 179 -2.51 -21.56 -16.11
N TYR A 180 -1.74 -20.87 -15.26
CA TYR A 180 -0.69 -19.97 -15.66
C TYR A 180 0.61 -20.37 -14.96
N GLN A 181 1.70 -20.32 -15.72
CA GLN A 181 3.04 -20.54 -15.23
C GLN A 181 3.82 -19.23 -15.27
N LEU A 182 4.43 -18.87 -14.16
CA LEU A 182 5.35 -17.76 -14.02
C LEU A 182 6.80 -18.26 -14.13
N SER A 183 7.62 -17.57 -14.91
CA SER A 183 9.06 -17.78 -14.99
C SER A 183 9.78 -16.44 -14.89
N ILE A 184 10.72 -16.34 -13.94
CA ILE A 184 11.49 -15.14 -13.67
C ILE A 184 12.97 -15.49 -13.70
N THR A 185 13.75 -14.71 -14.44
CA THR A 185 15.21 -14.76 -14.41
C THR A 185 15.75 -13.35 -14.20
N ALA A 186 16.54 -13.14 -13.16
CA ALA A 186 17.19 -11.86 -12.88
C ALA A 186 18.71 -12.06 -12.76
N PRO A 187 19.54 -11.13 -13.25
CA PRO A 187 21.00 -11.23 -13.12
C PRO A 187 21.45 -11.32 -11.67
N GLY A 188 22.29 -12.30 -11.35
CA GLY A 188 22.84 -12.49 -10.00
C GLY A 188 21.91 -13.24 -9.04
N PHE A 189 20.74 -13.70 -9.49
CA PHE A 189 19.80 -14.48 -8.68
C PHE A 189 19.47 -15.83 -9.33
N ASP A 190 19.07 -16.79 -8.50
CA ASP A 190 18.53 -18.06 -8.98
C ASP A 190 17.19 -17.84 -9.71
N PRO A 191 16.91 -18.57 -10.81
CA PRO A 191 15.63 -18.50 -11.49
C PRO A 191 14.47 -18.91 -10.58
N VAL A 192 13.36 -18.18 -10.67
CA VAL A 192 12.14 -18.45 -9.90
C VAL A 192 11.02 -18.88 -10.85
N SER A 193 10.26 -19.90 -10.44
CA SER A 193 9.06 -20.33 -11.15
C SER A 193 7.88 -20.45 -10.20
N GLY A 194 6.70 -20.09 -10.67
CA GLY A 194 5.44 -20.24 -9.96
C GLY A 194 4.36 -20.82 -10.87
N PHE A 195 3.31 -21.35 -10.28
CA PHE A 195 2.12 -21.78 -11.01
C PHE A 195 0.87 -21.38 -10.21
N LEU A 196 -0.20 -21.05 -10.92
CA LEU A 196 -1.51 -20.85 -10.32
C LEU A 196 -2.61 -21.28 -11.29
N THR A 197 -3.79 -21.52 -10.75
CA THR A 197 -5.02 -21.68 -11.51
C THR A 197 -5.94 -20.53 -11.15
N THR A 198 -6.40 -19.77 -12.14
CA THR A 198 -7.36 -18.68 -11.89
C THR A 198 -8.70 -19.23 -11.43
N PRO A 199 -9.40 -18.52 -10.54
CA PRO A 199 -10.74 -18.95 -10.10
C PRO A 199 -11.77 -18.81 -11.23
N MET A 200 -12.92 -19.45 -11.03
CA MET A 200 -14.12 -19.16 -11.82
C MET A 200 -14.59 -17.73 -11.52
N ILE A 201 -15.15 -17.03 -12.51
CA ILE A 201 -15.80 -15.73 -12.28
C ILE A 201 -17.16 -15.99 -11.62
N PRO A 202 -17.43 -15.43 -10.42
CA PRO A 202 -18.70 -15.61 -9.78
C PRO A 202 -19.81 -14.88 -10.53
N THR A 203 -20.95 -15.54 -10.69
CA THR A 203 -22.14 -14.98 -11.34
C THR A 203 -23.27 -14.85 -10.33
N ILE A 204 -23.79 -13.63 -10.18
CA ILE A 204 -25.07 -13.42 -9.49
C ILE A 204 -26.16 -14.10 -10.33
N ASP A 205 -26.94 -14.95 -9.69
CA ASP A 205 -28.02 -15.71 -10.33
C ASP A 205 -29.32 -14.91 -10.27
N SER A 206 -29.75 -14.53 -9.06
CA SER A 206 -30.99 -13.78 -8.88
C SER A 206 -30.99 -12.92 -7.62
N LEU A 207 -31.75 -11.83 -7.70
CA LEU A 207 -32.15 -11.02 -6.56
C LEU A 207 -33.64 -11.27 -6.32
N VAL A 208 -34.01 -11.67 -5.11
CA VAL A 208 -35.38 -12.03 -4.76
C VAL A 208 -35.88 -11.16 -3.62
N GLN A 209 -37.03 -10.53 -3.81
CA GLN A 209 -37.73 -9.80 -2.77
C GLN A 209 -39.20 -10.25 -2.74
N ARG A 210 -39.73 -10.53 -1.53
CA ARG A 210 -41.09 -11.09 -1.34
C ARG A 210 -41.36 -12.37 -2.14
N GLY A 211 -40.33 -13.20 -2.33
CA GLY A 211 -40.44 -14.46 -3.06
C GLY A 211 -40.59 -14.32 -4.58
N GLN A 212 -40.32 -13.13 -5.14
CA GLN A 212 -40.27 -12.90 -6.59
C GLN A 212 -38.91 -12.37 -7.00
N ALA A 213 -38.44 -12.77 -8.18
CA ALA A 213 -37.27 -12.18 -8.80
C ALA A 213 -37.52 -10.68 -9.05
N ALA A 214 -36.57 -9.84 -8.65
CA ALA A 214 -36.73 -8.40 -8.66
C ALA A 214 -35.47 -7.75 -9.26
N ASP A 215 -35.69 -6.87 -10.25
CA ASP A 215 -34.62 -6.00 -10.80
C ASP A 215 -34.55 -4.65 -10.07
N THR A 216 -35.60 -4.31 -9.30
CA THR A 216 -35.63 -3.14 -8.41
C THR A 216 -36.19 -3.59 -7.06
N ILE A 217 -35.51 -3.19 -5.99
CA ILE A 217 -35.86 -3.54 -4.62
C ILE A 217 -36.38 -2.35 -3.84
N ASN A 218 -37.26 -2.61 -2.88
CA ASN A 218 -37.57 -1.67 -1.82
C ASN A 218 -36.48 -1.75 -0.76
N ALA A 219 -35.75 -0.65 -0.55
CA ALA A 219 -34.65 -0.58 0.42
C ALA A 219 -35.11 -0.75 1.87
N SER A 220 -36.40 -0.54 2.18
CA SER A 220 -36.94 -0.71 3.53
C SER A 220 -37.29 -2.17 3.88
N GLU A 221 -37.01 -3.12 2.99
CA GLU A 221 -37.40 -4.52 3.15
C GLU A 221 -36.23 -5.47 2.87
N PRO A 222 -36.17 -6.63 3.56
CA PRO A 222 -35.13 -7.61 3.29
C PRO A 222 -35.29 -8.17 1.87
N PHE A 223 -34.16 -8.57 1.30
CA PHE A 223 -34.05 -9.24 0.02
C PHE A 223 -32.96 -10.31 0.11
N ASP A 224 -33.04 -11.30 -0.77
CA ASP A 224 -32.07 -12.39 -0.85
C ASP A 224 -31.31 -12.27 -2.18
N ILE A 225 -29.98 -12.39 -2.13
CA ILE A 225 -29.13 -12.50 -3.31
C ILE A 225 -28.69 -13.96 -3.43
N PHE A 226 -28.97 -14.58 -4.57
CA PHE A 226 -28.47 -15.89 -4.95
C PHE A 226 -27.37 -15.74 -5.99
N TRP A 227 -26.31 -16.51 -5.86
CA TRP A 227 -25.23 -16.59 -6.83
C TRP A 227 -24.86 -18.04 -7.08
N GLY A 228 -24.25 -18.29 -8.24
CA GLY A 228 -23.81 -19.63 -8.63
C GLY A 228 -22.81 -20.21 -7.62
N SER A 229 -22.96 -21.49 -7.29
CA SER A 229 -21.98 -22.19 -6.44
C SER A 229 -20.60 -22.16 -7.09
N GLN A 230 -19.60 -21.69 -6.35
CA GLN A 230 -18.24 -21.53 -6.85
C GLN A 230 -17.40 -22.82 -6.82
N GLY A 231 -17.95 -23.92 -6.28
CA GLY A 231 -17.28 -25.22 -6.18
C GLY A 231 -16.11 -25.29 -5.18
N ASN A 232 -15.29 -24.24 -5.09
CA ASN A 232 -14.15 -24.05 -4.20
C ASN A 232 -13.94 -22.56 -3.87
N GLY A 233 -13.31 -22.27 -2.73
CA GLY A 233 -12.92 -20.91 -2.32
C GLY A 233 -13.87 -20.24 -1.33
N LYS A 234 -13.54 -19.00 -0.96
CA LYS A 234 -14.39 -18.10 -0.16
C LYS A 234 -14.59 -16.82 -0.96
N GLY A 235 -15.82 -16.32 -1.01
CA GLY A 235 -16.15 -15.05 -1.66
C GLY A 235 -16.51 -14.01 -0.61
N MET A 236 -16.32 -12.74 -0.96
CA MET A 236 -16.88 -11.61 -0.23
C MET A 236 -17.81 -10.87 -1.16
N ILE A 237 -19.06 -10.70 -0.75
CA ILE A 237 -20.01 -9.86 -1.46
C ILE A 237 -20.05 -8.52 -0.74
N THR A 238 -19.75 -7.47 -1.48
CA THR A 238 -19.95 -6.09 -1.05
C THR A 238 -20.97 -5.46 -1.98
N GLY A 239 -21.77 -4.55 -1.43
CA GLY A 239 -22.72 -3.77 -2.18
C GLY A 239 -22.64 -2.32 -1.72
N GLU A 240 -22.84 -1.40 -2.66
CA GLU A 240 -22.94 0.02 -2.38
C GLU A 240 -24.22 0.54 -3.03
N VAL A 241 -24.93 1.44 -2.34
CA VAL A 241 -26.04 2.16 -2.94
C VAL A 241 -25.48 3.42 -3.60
N LEU A 242 -25.48 3.43 -4.92
CA LEU A 242 -25.04 4.57 -5.70
C LEU A 242 -26.13 5.64 -5.69
N PHE A 243 -25.87 6.75 -5.01
CA PHE A 243 -26.68 7.96 -5.16
C PHE A 243 -26.26 8.65 -6.43
N ASN A 244 -27.12 8.64 -7.44
CA ASN A 244 -26.93 9.55 -8.55
C ASN A 244 -27.18 10.95 -8.00
N ASN A 245 -26.12 11.76 -7.92
CA ASN A 245 -26.17 13.12 -7.40
C ASN A 245 -26.94 14.00 -8.40
N GLN A 246 -28.24 13.77 -8.52
CA GLN A 246 -29.17 14.76 -9.04
C GLN A 246 -29.57 15.60 -7.85
N GLU A 247 -28.83 16.71 -7.73
CA GLU A 247 -29.09 17.82 -6.83
C GLU A 247 -30.58 17.92 -6.51
N THR A 248 -30.93 17.84 -5.22
CA THR A 248 -32.28 18.02 -4.61
C THR A 248 -33.05 16.81 -4.08
N ASP A 249 -32.47 15.61 -3.93
CA ASP A 249 -33.14 14.58 -3.12
C ASP A 249 -32.79 14.73 -1.63
N THR A 250 -33.74 15.28 -0.86
CA THR A 250 -33.62 15.53 0.59
C THR A 250 -33.53 14.25 1.43
N THR A 251 -33.69 13.07 0.81
CA THR A 251 -33.60 11.77 1.50
C THR A 251 -32.16 11.36 1.83
N TRP A 252 -31.14 12.03 1.27
CA TRP A 252 -29.73 11.73 1.53
C TRP A 252 -29.31 11.93 3.00
N GLN A 253 -29.92 12.91 3.68
CA GLN A 253 -29.66 13.21 5.10
C GLN A 253 -30.40 12.28 6.07
N GLU A 254 -31.43 11.57 5.60
CA GLU A 254 -32.26 10.67 6.41
C GLU A 254 -31.98 9.18 6.14
N TRP A 255 -31.09 8.87 5.19
CA TRP A 255 -30.76 7.49 4.87
C TRP A 255 -29.71 6.93 5.84
N CYS A 256 -30.19 6.22 6.86
CA CYS A 256 -29.37 5.29 7.62
C CYS A 256 -29.07 4.08 6.73
N GLY A 257 -27.96 4.13 5.99
CA GLY A 257 -27.54 3.08 5.08
C GLY A 257 -27.62 1.68 5.71
N GLY A 258 -28.12 0.71 4.93
CA GLY A 258 -28.06 -0.70 5.30
C GLY A 258 -26.60 -1.16 5.22
N PHE A 259 -25.99 -1.48 6.35
CA PHE A 259 -24.69 -2.14 6.37
C PHE A 259 -24.89 -3.60 5.95
N PHE A 260 -24.15 -4.07 4.95
CA PHE A 260 -24.08 -5.50 4.67
C PHE A 260 -23.26 -6.16 5.78
N GLU A 261 -23.95 -6.76 6.76
CA GLU A 261 -23.30 -7.52 7.81
C GLU A 261 -22.96 -8.92 7.28
N GLN A 262 -21.70 -9.32 7.43
CA GLN A 262 -21.03 -10.54 6.92
C GLN A 262 -21.95 -11.71 6.52
N ALA A 263 -21.87 -12.12 5.24
CA ALA A 263 -22.27 -13.45 4.82
C ALA A 263 -21.05 -14.38 4.81
N VAL A 264 -21.13 -15.47 5.55
CA VAL A 264 -20.10 -16.52 5.70
C VAL A 264 -19.99 -17.38 4.44
#